data_AF-A0A5M8I8P0-F1
#
_entry.id   AF-A0A5M8I8P0-F1
#
_cell.length_a   1.000
_cell.length_b   1.000
_cell.length_c   1.000
_cell.angle_alpha   90.00
_cell.angle_beta   90.00
_cell.angle_gamma   90.00
#
_symmetry.space_group_name_H-M   'P 1'
#
loop_
_entity.id
_entity.type
_entity.pdbx_description
1 polymer ?
#
loop_
_entity_poly.entity_id
_entity_poly.type
_entity_poly.pdbx_seq_one_letter_code
_entity_poly.pdbx_strand_id
1 'polypeptide(L)'
;MKLNQRRIDEVIQGISDGLTKEAACQLVGISRATFYNWLSQGEDDAAAGRRTLKRQLFERIPVAEIECEKWHLSNIRKGAKRDWRASGWYLERTRHERYGRRFVQPEQEESSDELRVIG
;
A
#
# COMPACT_ATOMS: atom_id res chain seq x y z
N MET A 1 -28.43 10.45 -0.80
CA MET A 1 -27.55 11.16 0.17
C MET A 1 -26.73 12.22 -0.57
N LYS A 2 -26.46 13.38 0.05
CA LYS A 2 -25.70 14.49 -0.59
C LYS A 2 -24.26 14.56 -0.10
N LEU A 3 -23.32 14.78 -1.00
CA LEU A 3 -21.91 15.06 -0.68
C LEU A 3 -21.78 16.46 -0.05
N ASN A 4 -20.97 16.59 0.99
CA ASN A 4 -20.62 17.85 1.63
C ASN A 4 -19.16 17.80 2.11
N GLN A 5 -18.61 18.95 2.51
CA GLN A 5 -17.21 19.07 2.91
C GLN A 5 -16.85 18.15 4.08
N ARG A 6 -17.70 18.11 5.11
CA ARG A 6 -17.49 17.27 6.30
C ARG A 6 -17.30 15.79 5.95
N ARG A 7 -18.17 15.23 5.10
CA ARG A 7 -18.06 13.83 4.65
C ARG A 7 -16.78 13.57 3.86
N ILE A 8 -16.35 14.54 3.04
CA ILE A 8 -15.08 14.42 2.32
C ILE A 8 -13.93 14.35 3.33
N ASP A 9 -13.91 15.27 4.28
CA ASP A 9 -12.83 15.35 5.27
C ASP A 9 -12.77 14.08 6.13
N GLU A 10 -13.91 13.55 6.57
CA GLU A 10 -13.99 12.31 7.34
C GLU A 10 -13.55 11.08 6.52
N VAL A 11 -13.94 10.98 5.24
CA VAL A 11 -13.47 9.88 4.36
C VAL A 11 -11.98 9.97 4.10
N ILE A 12 -11.48 11.18 3.79
CA ILE A 12 -10.06 11.40 3.51
C ILE A 12 -9.22 11.11 4.76
N GLN A 13 -9.66 11.55 5.93
CA GLN A 13 -8.99 11.24 7.20
C GLN A 13 -8.95 9.73 7.44
N GLY A 14 -10.08 9.02 7.26
CA GLY A 14 -10.12 7.57 7.42
C GLY A 14 -9.13 6.83 6.51
N ILE A 15 -9.00 7.25 5.25
CA ILE A 15 -8.03 6.66 4.31
C ILE A 15 -6.59 6.97 4.76
N SER A 16 -6.31 8.21 5.17
CA SER A 16 -5.00 8.59 5.71
C SER A 16 -4.61 7.84 6.98
N ASP A 17 -5.60 7.45 7.78
CA ASP A 17 -5.40 6.63 8.98
C ASP A 17 -5.27 5.12 8.68
N GLY A 18 -5.37 4.72 7.40
CA GLY A 18 -5.13 3.36 6.94
C GLY A 18 -6.37 2.51 6.68
N LEU A 19 -7.56 3.11 6.67
CA LEU A 19 -8.77 2.39 6.25
C LEU A 19 -8.81 2.19 4.74
N THR A 20 -9.47 1.11 4.33
CA THR A 20 -9.90 0.97 2.93
C THR A 20 -10.91 2.07 2.58
N LYS A 21 -11.03 2.39 1.29
CA LYS A 21 -12.01 3.37 0.81
C LYS A 21 -13.43 2.97 1.22
N GLU A 22 -13.77 1.69 1.12
CA GLU A 22 -15.05 1.13 1.56
C GLU A 22 -15.29 1.32 3.06
N ALA A 23 -14.30 1.00 3.91
CA ALA A 23 -14.45 1.16 5.36
C ALA A 23 -14.59 2.63 5.77
N ALA A 24 -13.78 3.52 5.18
CA ALA A 24 -13.89 4.96 5.40
C ALA A 24 -15.27 5.50 4.97
N CYS A 25 -15.82 5.01 3.85
CA CYS A 25 -17.18 5.35 3.42
C CYS A 25 -18.26 4.82 4.37
N GLN A 26 -18.14 3.59 4.85
CA GLN A 26 -19.09 2.98 5.77
C GLN A 26 -19.16 3.75 7.10
N LEU A 27 -18.02 4.22 7.63
CA LEU A 27 -17.96 5.03 8.85
C LEU A 27 -18.82 6.29 8.80
N VAL A 28 -18.97 6.88 7.60
CA VAL A 28 -19.75 8.11 7.39
C VAL A 28 -21.11 7.85 6.72
N GLY A 29 -21.52 6.59 6.62
CA GLY A 29 -22.80 6.15 6.07
C GLY A 29 -22.91 6.26 4.53
N ILE A 30 -21.80 6.30 3.79
CA ILE A 30 -21.77 6.31 2.33
C ILE A 30 -21.76 4.87 1.80
N SER A 31 -22.74 4.54 0.95
CA SER A 31 -22.73 3.26 0.24
C SER A 31 -21.64 3.23 -0.83
N ARG A 32 -21.05 2.05 -1.06
CA ARG A 32 -20.01 1.83 -2.08
C ARG A 32 -20.42 2.37 -3.45
N ALA A 33 -21.64 2.06 -3.90
CA ALA A 33 -22.16 2.54 -5.18
C ALA A 33 -22.21 4.08 -5.26
N THR A 34 -22.64 4.75 -4.18
CA THR A 34 -22.69 6.22 -4.15
C THR A 34 -21.28 6.82 -4.22
N PHE A 35 -20.33 6.24 -3.50
CA PHE A 35 -18.95 6.70 -3.48
C PHE A 35 -18.30 6.60 -4.87
N TYR A 36 -18.35 5.45 -5.52
CA TYR A 36 -17.75 5.27 -6.84
C TYR A 36 -18.44 6.11 -7.92
N ASN A 37 -19.76 6.32 -7.83
CA ASN A 37 -20.45 7.27 -8.71
C ASN A 37 -19.94 8.71 -8.53
N TRP A 38 -19.62 9.13 -7.31
CA TRP A 38 -19.02 10.43 -7.06
C TRP A 38 -17.58 10.53 -7.56
N LEU A 39 -16.80 9.45 -7.50
CA LEU A 39 -15.45 9.43 -8.04
C LEU A 39 -15.44 9.55 -9.57
N SER A 40 -16.27 8.77 -10.26
CA SER A 40 -16.41 8.87 -11.73
C SER A 40 -16.81 10.29 -12.15
N GLN A 41 -17.80 10.89 -11.48
CA GLN A 41 -18.18 12.28 -11.75
C GLN A 41 -17.09 13.30 -11.37
N GLY A 42 -16.30 13.00 -10.35
CA GLY A 42 -15.17 13.84 -9.93
C GLY A 42 -14.03 13.84 -10.94
N GLU A 43 -13.77 12.69 -11.56
CA GLU A 43 -12.83 12.54 -12.67
C GLU A 43 -13.28 13.35 -13.90
N ASP A 44 -14.55 13.23 -14.29
CA ASP A 44 -15.15 14.03 -15.37
C ASP A 44 -15.06 15.54 -15.07
N ASP A 45 -15.31 15.93 -13.82
CA ASP A 45 -15.20 17.32 -13.36
C ASP A 45 -13.75 17.83 -13.43
N ALA A 46 -12.77 16.98 -13.11
CA ALA A 46 -11.35 17.31 -13.24
C ALA A 46 -10.95 17.51 -14.70
N ALA A 47 -11.35 16.57 -15.59
CA ALA A 47 -11.07 16.63 -17.02
C ALA A 47 -11.67 17.88 -17.68
N ALA A 48 -12.85 18.30 -17.23
CA ALA A 48 -13.53 19.49 -17.73
C ALA A 48 -13.12 20.79 -17.02
N GLY A 49 -12.16 20.76 -16.09
CA GLY A 49 -11.72 21.93 -15.33
C GLY A 49 -12.76 22.51 -14.36
N ARG A 50 -13.84 21.79 -14.07
CA ARG A 50 -14.89 22.21 -13.14
C ARG A 50 -14.37 22.14 -11.70
N ARG A 51 -14.83 23.04 -10.82
CA ARG A 51 -14.43 23.09 -9.41
C ARG A 51 -15.57 22.61 -8.52
N THR A 52 -15.69 21.30 -8.34
CA THR A 52 -16.78 20.67 -7.58
C THR A 52 -16.24 19.92 -6.36
N LEU A 53 -17.13 19.62 -5.40
CA LEU A 53 -16.82 18.74 -4.27
C LEU A 53 -16.46 17.31 -4.70
N LYS A 54 -17.01 16.84 -5.83
CA LYS A 54 -16.71 15.49 -6.36
C LYS A 54 -15.29 15.43 -6.90
N ARG A 55 -14.88 16.46 -7.65
CA ARG A 55 -13.47 16.64 -8.05
C ARG A 55 -12.55 16.68 -6.85
N GLN A 56 -12.90 17.48 -5.83
CA GLN A 56 -12.07 17.58 -4.62
C GLN A 56 -11.91 16.22 -3.93
N LEU A 57 -12.99 15.44 -3.82
CA LEU A 57 -12.92 14.08 -3.28
C LEU A 57 -11.99 13.20 -4.12
N PHE A 58 -12.16 13.21 -5.45
CA PHE A 58 -11.35 12.45 -6.39
C PHE A 58 -9.85 12.79 -6.28
N GLU A 59 -9.49 14.07 -6.32
CA GLU A 59 -8.10 14.52 -6.29
C GLU A 59 -7.42 14.26 -4.93
N ARG A 60 -8.18 14.24 -3.82
CA ARG A 60 -7.61 14.05 -2.47
C ARG A 60 -7.35 12.59 -2.10
N ILE A 61 -8.00 11.62 -2.76
CA ILE A 61 -7.83 10.20 -2.43
C ILE A 61 -6.38 9.73 -2.59
N PRO A 62 -5.69 9.96 -3.74
CA PRO A 62 -4.31 9.53 -3.90
C PRO A 62 -3.38 10.14 -2.85
N VAL A 63 -3.62 11.40 -2.47
CA VAL A 63 -2.85 12.08 -1.42
C VAL A 63 -3.05 11.41 -0.07
N ALA A 64 -4.30 11.04 0.26
CA ALA A 64 -4.62 10.35 1.50
C ALA A 64 -3.91 8.99 1.61
N GLU A 65 -3.89 8.23 0.52
CA GLU A 65 -3.21 6.94 0.43
C GLU A 65 -1.69 7.06 0.61
N ILE A 66 -1.09 8.08 -0.02
CA ILE A 66 0.35 8.37 0.14
C ILE A 66 0.67 8.76 1.58
N GLU A 67 -0.17 9.55 2.25
CA GLU A 67 0.06 9.93 3.65
C GLU A 67 -0.02 8.72 4.59
N CYS A 68 -0.95 7.79 4.35
CA CYS A 68 -1.01 6.51 5.07
C CYS A 68 0.30 5.72 4.89
N GLU A 69 0.74 5.52 3.64
CA GLU A 69 1.98 4.80 3.35
C GLU A 69 3.19 5.45 4.02
N LYS A 70 3.31 6.78 3.87
CA LYS A 70 4.37 7.60 4.48
C LYS A 70 4.38 7.48 6.01
N TRP A 71 3.22 7.40 6.66
CA TRP A 71 3.14 7.19 8.10
C TRP A 71 3.74 5.83 8.51
N HIS A 72 3.41 4.75 7.80
CA HIS A 72 3.99 3.44 8.04
C HIS A 72 5.50 3.40 7.74
N LEU A 73 5.96 4.01 6.65
CA LEU A 73 7.38 4.15 6.33
C LEU A 73 8.13 4.91 7.41
N SER A 74 7.53 5.97 7.97
CA SER A 74 8.09 6.72 9.09
C SER A 74 8.24 5.85 10.33
N ASN A 75 7.27 5.00 10.63
CA ASN A 75 7.34 4.06 11.75
C ASN A 75 8.43 3.01 11.56
N ILE A 76 8.58 2.46 10.36
CA ILE A 76 9.68 1.55 10.03
C ILE A 76 11.03 2.26 10.24
N ARG A 77 11.19 3.48 9.71
CA ARG A 77 12.42 4.28 9.88
C ARG A 77 12.70 4.61 11.35
N LYS A 78 11.68 4.87 12.16
CA LYS A 78 11.83 5.10 13.61
C LYS A 78 12.26 3.81 14.32
N GLY A 79 11.64 2.67 14.01
CA GLY A 79 11.98 1.36 14.56
C GLY A 79 13.41 0.95 14.21
N ALA A 80 13.86 1.25 12.99
CA ALA A 80 15.21 1.02 12.50
C ALA A 80 16.32 1.69 13.33
N LYS A 81 16.01 2.76 14.08
CA LYS A 81 16.98 3.39 15.00
C LYS A 81 17.33 2.51 16.20
N ARG A 82 16.50 1.51 16.51
CA ARG A 82 16.63 0.65 17.69
C ARG A 82 16.80 -0.82 17.33
N ASP A 83 16.16 -1.28 16.26
CA ASP A 83 16.29 -2.65 15.76
C ASP A 83 16.70 -2.63 14.28
N TRP A 84 17.91 -3.11 14.00
CA TRP A 84 18.46 -3.20 12.66
C TRP A 84 17.59 -4.06 11.72
N ARG A 85 16.80 -5.01 12.25
CA ARG A 85 15.89 -5.85 11.47
C ARG A 85 14.85 -5.04 10.71
N ALA A 86 14.43 -3.88 11.22
CA ALA A 86 13.50 -3.00 10.50
C ALA A 86 14.13 -2.41 9.23
N SER A 87 15.42 -2.05 9.26
CA SER A 87 16.18 -1.68 8.06
C SER A 87 16.33 -2.86 7.10
N GLY A 88 16.64 -4.05 7.63
CA GLY A 88 16.74 -5.28 6.83
C GLY A 88 15.44 -5.58 6.09
N TRP A 89 14.31 -5.63 6.80
CA TRP A 89 12.97 -5.85 6.24
C TRP A 89 12.63 -4.85 5.13
N TYR A 90 12.94 -3.56 5.33
CA TYR A 90 12.68 -2.53 4.32
C TYR A 90 13.53 -2.72 3.06
N LEU A 91 14.83 -2.98 3.23
CA LEU A 91 15.76 -3.17 2.11
C LEU A 91 15.46 -4.44 1.31
N GLU A 92 15.13 -5.55 1.98
CA GLU A 92 14.72 -6.80 1.34
C GLU A 92 13.52 -6.60 0.40
N ARG A 93 12.55 -5.78 0.79
CA ARG A 93 11.31 -5.56 0.04
C ARG A 93 11.40 -4.48 -1.04
N THR A 94 12.21 -3.45 -0.82
CA THR A 94 12.33 -2.32 -1.76
C THR A 94 13.51 -2.46 -2.73
N ARG A 95 14.50 -3.29 -2.39
CA ARG A 95 15.72 -3.50 -3.17
C ARG A 95 16.03 -5.01 -3.25
N HIS A 96 15.01 -5.79 -3.61
CA HIS A 96 15.04 -7.26 -3.66
C HIS A 96 16.27 -7.78 -4.40
N GLU A 97 16.59 -7.27 -5.59
CA GLU A 97 17.74 -7.75 -6.37
C GLU A 97 19.08 -7.76 -5.58
N ARG A 98 19.28 -6.76 -4.72
CA ARG A 98 20.51 -6.61 -3.94
C ARG A 98 20.45 -7.28 -2.56
N TYR A 99 19.31 -7.23 -1.90
CA TYR A 99 19.18 -7.62 -0.48
C TYR A 99 18.20 -8.77 -0.23
N GLY A 100 17.48 -9.23 -1.25
CA GLY A 100 16.53 -10.32 -1.11
C GLY A 100 17.21 -11.65 -0.76
N ARG A 101 16.45 -12.53 -0.12
CA ARG A 101 16.95 -13.86 0.27
C ARG A 101 17.31 -14.67 -0.97
N ARG A 102 18.56 -15.10 -1.05
CA ARG A 102 19.03 -16.05 -2.05
C ARG A 102 18.82 -17.46 -1.50
N PHE A 103 17.99 -18.25 -2.15
CA PHE A 103 17.94 -19.69 -1.91
C PHE A 103 19.12 -20.31 -2.65
N VAL A 104 20.12 -20.78 -1.91
CA VAL A 104 21.15 -21.65 -2.47
C VAL A 104 20.47 -23.02 -2.62
N GLN A 105 20.37 -23.52 -3.85
CA GLN A 105 19.94 -24.90 -4.06
C GLN A 105 21.05 -25.80 -3.51
N PRO A 106 20.74 -26.82 -2.69
CA PRO A 106 21.76 -27.77 -2.27
C PRO A 106 22.35 -28.44 -3.52
N GLU A 107 23.68 -28.41 -3.65
CA GLU A 107 24.39 -29.17 -4.68
C GLU A 107 24.01 -30.64 -4.54
N GLN A 108 23.64 -31.27 -5.66
CA GLN A 108 23.42 -32.72 -5.69
C GLN A 108 24.78 -33.37 -5.45
N GLU A 109 24.98 -33.98 -4.29
CA GLU A 109 26.14 -34.85 -4.05
C GLU A 109 26.10 -35.97 -5.09
N GLU A 110 27.02 -35.92 -6.07
CA GLU A 110 27.23 -37.05 -6.98
C GLU A 110 27.65 -38.26 -6.13
N SER A 111 26.78 -39.27 -6.10
CA SER A 111 26.97 -40.53 -5.41
C SER A 111 28.24 -41.21 -5.92
N SER A 112 29.33 -41.08 -5.15
CA SER A 112 30.60 -41.76 -5.40
C SER A 112 30.49 -43.25 -5.02
N ASP A 113 29.72 -44.01 -5.79
CA ASP A 113 29.49 -45.45 -5.60
C ASP A 113 30.31 -46.31 -6.60
N GLU A 114 31.46 -45.80 -7.03
CA GLU A 114 32.48 -46.59 -7.72
C GLU A 114 33.79 -46.52 -6.95
N LEU A 115 33.99 -47.45 -6.01
CA LEU A 115 35.30 -47.97 -5.59
C LEU A 115 35.08 -49.14 -4.62
N ARG A 116 34.57 -50.26 -5.11
CA ARG A 116 34.87 -51.56 -4.49
C ARG A 116 35.90 -52.29 -5.35
N VAL A 117 37.12 -52.10 -4.87
CA VAL A 117 38.38 -52.70 -5.31
C VAL A 117 38.24 -54.20 -5.49
N ILE A 118 38.73 -54.65 -6.64
CA ILE A 118 39.04 -56.01 -7.05
C ILE A 118 39.82 -56.72 -5.92
N GLY A 119 39.30 -57.83 -5.41
CA GLY A 119 39.98 -58.72 -4.48
C GLY A 119 39.67 -60.16 -4.84
#